data_AF-A0A930F604-F1
#
_entry.id   AF-A0A930F604-F1
#
_cell.length_a   1.000
_cell.length_b   1.000
_cell.length_c   1.000
_cell.angle_alpha   90.00
_cell.angle_beta   90.00
_cell.angle_gamma   90.00
#
_symmetry.space_group_name_H-M   'P 1'
#
loop_
_entity.id
_entity.type
_entity.pdbx_description
1 polymer ?
#
loop_
_entity_poly.entity_id
_entity_poly.type
_entity_poly.pdbx_seq_one_letter_code
_entity_poly.pdbx_strand_id
1 'polypeptide(L)'
;MSNPLVEIKNIHKSFGPLEVLKGVDFSVNQGEVVCLIGKSGSGKSTLLRCINLLETPDSGMIHVFGEDVLSIKNVNQFRNRVGMCFQQFNLFG
;
A
#
# COMPACT_ATOMS: atom_id res chain seq x y z
N MET A 1 -22.46 -2.20 9.16
CA MET A 1 -21.40 -1.22 8.86
C MET A 1 -20.57 -1.80 7.73
N SER A 2 -20.29 -1.04 6.68
CA SER A 2 -19.45 -1.51 5.56
C SER A 2 -17.99 -1.57 6.01
N ASN A 3 -17.29 -2.65 5.70
CA ASN A 3 -15.85 -2.72 5.90
C ASN A 3 -15.16 -1.75 4.92
N PRO A 4 -14.07 -1.07 5.33
CA PRO A 4 -13.31 -0.22 4.43
C PRO A 4 -12.73 -1.04 3.26
N LEU A 5 -12.60 -0.40 2.10
CA LEU A 5 -12.04 -1.00 0.90
C LEU A 5 -10.53 -1.25 1.06
N VAL A 6 -9.83 -0.30 1.68
CA VAL A 6 -8.43 -0.43 2.10
C VAL A 6 -8.36 -0.16 3.60
N GLU A 7 -7.74 -1.06 4.34
CA GLU A 7 -7.48 -0.90 5.77
C GLU A 7 -6.00 -1.13 6.03
N ILE A 8 -5.35 -0.17 6.70
CA ILE A 8 -3.95 -0.25 7.07
C ILE A 8 -3.86 -0.02 8.58
N LYS A 9 -3.18 -0.95 9.27
CA LYS A 9 -2.96 -0.85 10.71
C LYS A 9 -1.51 -1.06 11.07
N ASN A 10 -0.97 -0.09 11.81
CA ASN A 10 0.36 -0.07 12.38
C ASN A 10 1.45 -0.61 11.44
N ILE A 11 1.47 -0.13 10.19
CA ILE A 11 2.44 -0.60 9.21
C ILE A 11 3.82 0.02 9.45
N HIS A 12 4.84 -0.84 9.50
CA HIS A 12 6.25 -0.45 9.52
C HIS A 12 7.00 -0.95 8.29
N LYS A 13 8.00 -0.17 7.86
CA LYS A 13 8.91 -0.56 6.79
C LYS A 13 10.24 0.14 6.93
N SER A 14 11.32 -0.63 6.87
CA SER A 14 12.70 -0.19 6.87
C SER A 14 13.46 -0.66 5.63
N PHE A 15 14.47 0.11 5.25
CA PHE A 15 15.48 -0.28 4.27
C PHE A 15 16.85 -0.20 4.95
N GLY A 16 17.37 -1.36 5.34
CA GLY A 16 18.54 -1.42 6.23
C GLY A 16 18.25 -0.69 7.56
N PRO A 17 19.10 0.26 8.00
CA PRO A 17 18.88 0.97 9.27
C PRO A 17 17.84 2.10 9.17
N LEU A 18 17.34 2.43 7.97
CA LEU A 18 16.41 3.54 7.77
C LEU A 18 14.96 3.06 7.88
N GLU A 19 14.28 3.42 8.98
CA GLU A 19 12.83 3.23 9.13
C GLU A 19 12.05 4.32 8.35
N VAL A 20 11.34 3.90 7.32
CA VAL A 20 10.59 4.76 6.38
C VAL A 20 9.11 4.86 6.75
N LEU A 21 8.45 3.75 7.11
CA LEU A 21 7.10 3.73 7.66
C LEU A 21 7.19 3.39 9.15
N LYS A 22 6.56 4.19 10.00
CA LYS A 22 6.77 4.22 11.46
C LYS A 22 5.46 4.01 12.23
N GLY A 23 4.72 2.96 11.91
CA GLY A 23 3.40 2.71 12.51
C GLY A 23 2.33 3.61 11.88
N VAL A 24 1.95 3.29 10.65
CA VAL A 24 0.94 4.05 9.90
C VAL A 24 -0.43 3.36 9.99
N ASP A 25 -1.46 4.11 10.35
CA ASP A 25 -2.86 3.69 10.38
C ASP A 25 -3.72 4.57 9.47
N PHE A 26 -4.50 3.97 8.58
CA PHE A 26 -5.60 4.64 7.89
C PHE A 26 -6.55 3.65 7.22
N SER A 27 -7.73 4.13 6.85
CA SER A 27 -8.68 3.38 6.04
C SER A 27 -9.22 4.24 4.92
N VAL A 28 -9.67 3.58 3.84
CA VAL A 28 -10.33 4.20 2.70
C VAL A 28 -11.59 3.41 2.38
N ASN A 29 -12.73 4.07 2.35
CA ASN A 29 -14.00 3.45 2.00
C ASN A 29 -14.19 3.40 0.48
N GLN A 30 -15.11 2.55 0.03
CA GLN A 30 -15.44 2.46 -1.38
C GLN A 30 -15.99 3.80 -1.90
N GLY A 31 -15.42 4.29 -3.00
CA GLY A 31 -15.82 5.56 -3.63
C GLY A 31 -15.10 6.80 -3.08
N GLU A 32 -14.29 6.65 -2.03
CA GLU A 32 -13.48 7.77 -1.52
C GLU A 32 -12.29 8.07 -2.42
N VAL A 33 -12.02 9.36 -2.60
CA VAL A 33 -10.81 9.86 -3.25
C VAL A 33 -9.91 10.45 -2.17
N VAL A 34 -8.78 9.81 -1.93
CA VAL A 34 -7.84 10.20 -0.88
C VAL A 34 -6.54 10.72 -1.50
N CYS A 35 -6.03 11.83 -0.96
CA CYS A 35 -4.75 12.40 -1.36
C CYS A 35 -3.74 12.26 -0.21
N LEU A 36 -2.58 11.66 -0.50
CA LEU A 36 -1.47 11.55 0.46
C LEU A 36 -0.38 12.56 0.12
N ILE A 37 -0.16 13.55 1.00
CA ILE A 37 0.78 14.66 0.80
C ILE A 37 1.91 14.60 1.84
N GLY A 38 3.12 15.01 1.45
CA GLY A 38 4.27 15.05 2.35
C GLY A 38 5.57 15.31 1.60
N LYS A 39 6.61 15.71 2.33
CA LYS A 39 7.96 16.00 1.78
C LYS A 39 8.51 14.81 1.00
N SER A 40 9.45 15.06 0.08
CA SER A 40 10.22 13.98 -0.55
C SER A 40 10.89 13.11 0.52
N GLY A 41 10.90 11.78 0.32
CA GLY A 41 11.44 10.83 1.28
C GLY A 41 10.53 10.46 2.47
N SER A 42 9.33 11.04 2.59
CA SER A 42 8.42 10.76 3.72
C SER A 42 7.70 9.40 3.65
N GLY A 43 8.11 8.48 2.78
CA GLY A 43 7.54 7.13 2.68
C GLY A 43 6.25 6.97 1.87
N LYS A 44 5.71 8.02 1.23
CA LYS A 44 4.45 7.95 0.45
C LYS A 44 4.44 6.85 -0.60
N SER A 45 5.46 6.83 -1.47
CA SER A 45 5.58 5.83 -2.52
C SER A 45 5.80 4.43 -1.95
N THR A 46 6.52 4.31 -0.82
CA THR A 46 6.70 3.04 -0.10
C THR A 46 5.36 2.52 0.40
N LEU A 47 4.54 3.36 1.03
CA LEU A 47 3.21 2.99 1.50
C LEU A 47 2.31 2.51 0.36
N LEU A 48 2.24 3.26 -0.74
CA LEU A 48 1.46 2.87 -1.93
C LEU A 48 1.94 1.55 -2.53
N ARG A 49 3.26 1.31 -2.54
CA ARG A 49 3.83 0.03 -3.00
C ARG A 49 3.51 -1.11 -2.04
N CYS A 50 3.42 -0.88 -0.73
CA CYS A 50 3.00 -1.90 0.22
C CYS A 50 1.54 -2.32 0.00
N ILE A 51 0.65 -1.36 -0.30
CA ILE A 51 -0.76 -1.66 -0.62
C ILE A 51 -0.88 -2.58 -1.84
N ASN A 52 -0.09 -2.31 -2.89
CA ASN A 52 -0.10 -3.11 -4.11
C ASN A 52 0.88 -4.32 -4.09
N LEU A 53 1.43 -4.62 -2.90
CA LEU A 53 2.42 -5.68 -2.66
C LEU A 53 3.60 -5.65 -3.64
N LEU A 54 4.05 -4.45 -4.02
CA LEU A 54 5.33 -4.22 -4.72
C LEU A 54 6.50 -4.06 -3.74
N GLU A 55 6.18 -3.78 -2.47
CA GLU A 55 7.08 -3.78 -1.33
C GLU A 55 6.41 -4.55 -0.20
N THR A 56 7.13 -5.45 0.46
CA THR A 56 6.58 -6.18 1.62
C THR A 56 6.82 -5.34 2.89
N PRO A 57 5.79 -4.97 3.66
CA PRO A 57 5.97 -4.34 4.97
C PRO A 57 6.73 -5.26 5.93
N ASP A 58 7.43 -4.70 6.91
CA ASP A 58 8.17 -5.49 7.89
C ASP A 58 7.27 -5.97 9.04
N SER A 59 6.25 -5.18 9.37
CA SER A 59 5.21 -5.52 10.35
C SER A 59 3.95 -4.70 10.12
N GLY A 60 2.85 -5.11 10.76
CA GLY A 60 1.52 -4.51 10.63
C GLY A 60 0.61 -5.31 9.71
N MET A 61 -0.51 -4.70 9.33
CA MET A 61 -1.58 -5.33 8.55
C MET A 61 -2.04 -4.41 7.42
N ILE A 62 -2.29 -5.00 6.25
CA ILE A 62 -2.94 -4.32 5.12
C ILE A 62 -4.05 -5.25 4.60
N HIS A 63 -5.30 -4.80 4.68
CA HIS A 63 -6.42 -5.42 4.01
C HIS A 63 -6.83 -4.61 2.78
N VAL A 64 -7.08 -5.28 1.66
CA VAL A 64 -7.66 -4.67 0.46
C VAL A 64 -8.79 -5.57 -0.02
N PHE A 65 -9.98 -5.00 -0.24
CA PHE A 65 -11.22 -5.75 -0.45
C PHE A 65 -11.52 -6.78 0.67
N GLY A 66 -11.10 -6.49 1.91
CA GLY A 66 -11.28 -7.39 3.06
C GLY A 66 -10.34 -8.60 3.09
N GLU A 67 -9.38 -8.69 2.17
CA GLU A 67 -8.37 -9.75 2.12
C GLU A 67 -7.02 -9.22 2.60
N ASP A 68 -6.29 -9.99 3.42
CA ASP A 68 -4.92 -9.64 3.82
C ASP A 68 -3.98 -9.79 2.64
N VAL A 69 -3.35 -8.68 2.23
CA VAL A 69 -2.45 -8.66 1.07
C VAL A 69 -1.25 -9.58 1.24
N LEU A 70 -0.81 -9.85 2.49
CA LEU A 70 0.27 -10.78 2.79
C LEU A 70 -0.14 -12.25 2.65
N SER A 71 -1.45 -12.54 2.68
CA SER A 71 -2.00 -13.89 2.51
C SER A 71 -2.26 -14.27 1.04
N ILE A 72 -2.07 -13.32 0.12
CA ILE A 72 -2.36 -13.47 -1.31
C ILE A 72 -1.38 -14.44 -1.95
N LYS A 73 -1.89 -15.60 -2.38
CA LYS A 73 -1.09 -16.62 -3.09
C LYS A 73 -0.81 -16.24 -4.55
N ASN A 74 -1.77 -15.57 -5.21
CA ASN A 74 -1.65 -15.15 -6.61
C ASN A 74 -1.65 -13.63 -6.71
N VAL A 75 -0.47 -13.04 -6.58
CA VAL A 75 -0.27 -11.59 -6.58
C VAL A 75 -0.70 -10.95 -7.91
N ASN A 76 -0.57 -11.66 -9.03
CA ASN A 76 -1.00 -11.13 -10.34
C ASN A 76 -2.52 -11.01 -10.42
N GLN A 77 -3.25 -11.99 -9.90
CA GLN A 77 -4.72 -11.92 -9.84
C GLN A 77 -5.21 -10.78 -8.95
N PHE A 78 -4.52 -10.53 -7.82
CA PHE A 78 -4.78 -9.37 -6.98
C PHE A 78 -4.55 -8.05 -7.71
N ARG A 79 -3.39 -7.91 -8.38
CA ARG A 79 -3.04 -6.70 -9.14
C ARG A 79 -3.97 -6.42 -10.32
N ASN A 80 -4.71 -7.41 -10.83
CA ASN A 80 -5.77 -7.16 -11.80
C ASN A 80 -6.95 -6.33 -11.23
N ARG A 81 -7.12 -6.31 -9.90
CA ARG A 81 -8.16 -5.53 -9.20
C ARG A 81 -7.63 -4.19 -8.69
N VAL A 82 -6.32 -3.99 -8.68
CA VAL A 82 -5.64 -2.81 -8.13
C VAL A 82 -4.74 -2.20 -9.19
N GLY A 83 -5.21 -1.12 -9.81
CA GLY A 83 -4.41 -0.32 -10.73
C GLY A 83 -3.40 0.56 -9.99
N MET A 84 -2.18 0.66 -10.51
CA MET A 84 -1.16 1.58 -10.00
C MET A 84 -0.50 2.34 -11.15
N CYS A 85 -0.55 3.67 -11.06
CA CYS A 85 0.23 4.55 -11.94
C CYS A 85 1.51 4.96 -11.23
N PHE A 86 2.66 4.77 -11.87
CA PHE A 86 3.97 5.07 -11.30
C PHE A 86 4.42 6.49 -11.62
N GLN A 87 5.31 7.03 -10.80
CA GLN A 87 5.92 8.34 -11.03
C GLN A 87 6.80 8.38 -12.29
N GLN A 88 7.45 7.26 -12.63
CA GLN A 88 8.22 7.10 -13.86
C GLN A 88 7.37 6.40 -14.93
N PHE A 89 7.50 6.84 -16.18
CA PHE A 89 6.87 6.19 -17.31
C PHE A 89 7.60 4.88 -17.62
N ASN A 90 6.89 3.76 -17.47
CA ASN A 90 7.38 2.42 -17.82
C ASN A 90 6.81 2.01 -19.18
N LEU A 91 7.13 2.77 -20.23
CA LEU A 91 6.67 2.52 -21.59
C LEU A 91 7.66 1.60 -22.32
N PHE A 92 7.15 0.65 -23.10
CA PHE A 92 7.94 -0.13 -24.03
C PHE A 92 8.02 0.64 -25.37
N GLY A 93 9.25 0.76 -25.90
CA GLY A 93 9.51 1.29 -27.24
C GLY A 93 9.72 0.17 -28.25
#